data_AF-A0A350CJZ3-F1
#
_entry.id   AF-A0A350CJZ3-F1
#
_cell.length_a   1.000
_cell.length_b   1.000
_cell.length_c   1.000
_cell.angle_alpha   90.00
_cell.angle_beta   90.00
_cell.angle_gamma   90.00
#
_symmetry.space_group_name_H-M   'P 1'
#
loop_
_entity.id
_entity.type
_entity.pdbx_description
1 polymer ?
#
loop_
_entity_poly.entity_id
_entity_poly.type
_entity_poly.pdbx_seq_one_letter_code
_entity_poly.pdbx_strand_id
1 'polypeptide(L)'
;MTKVAVRCSICLLAAGLLLVAGCLSGIRPALPHSDVSGLLFSPTSTDFYWERAVMVLNRNHFQVARESRLEGIIETQYRAGSGILEPWHSDSVGLASRVESTLQSIRRRVTVSVQPGDSGKTLLSVRVDKELEDVPGLAANYEGGATFPESTVMSRDLSQVVGQTGESRWVSIGRDRKLEQQLISEIRYRRLP
;
A
#
# COMPACT_ATOMS: atom_id res chain seq x y z
N MET A 1 38.47 43.09 -8.31
CA MET A 1 38.25 41.69 -7.90
C MET A 1 37.05 41.49 -6.96
N THR A 2 36.28 42.54 -6.63
CA THR A 2 35.15 42.47 -5.68
C THR A 2 33.80 42.06 -6.29
N LYS A 3 33.59 42.24 -7.61
CA LYS A 3 32.31 41.92 -8.28
C LYS A 3 32.08 40.41 -8.52
N VAL A 4 33.13 39.59 -8.55
CA VAL A 4 33.04 38.14 -8.81
C VAL A 4 32.67 37.37 -7.54
N ALA A 5 33.23 37.77 -6.39
CA ALA A 5 32.92 37.16 -5.09
C ALA A 5 31.45 37.36 -4.68
N VAL A 6 30.87 38.53 -4.97
CA VAL A 6 29.45 38.84 -4.65
C VAL A 6 28.49 37.99 -5.49
N ARG A 7 28.79 37.75 -6.78
CA ARG A 7 27.97 36.90 -7.64
C ARG A 7 27.99 35.43 -7.24
N CYS A 8 29.16 34.92 -6.81
CA CYS A 8 29.31 33.54 -6.36
C CYS A 8 28.55 33.28 -5.03
N SER A 9 28.59 34.24 -4.10
CA SER A 9 27.89 34.16 -2.82
C SER A 9 26.35 34.20 -2.98
N ILE A 10 25.85 34.99 -3.94
CA ILE A 10 24.41 35.04 -4.28
C ILE A 10 23.92 33.72 -4.90
N CYS A 11 24.73 33.09 -5.76
CA CYS A 11 24.37 31.78 -6.35
C CYS A 11 24.35 30.65 -5.31
N LEU A 12 25.27 30.66 -4.33
CA LEU A 12 25.30 29.68 -3.24
C LEU A 12 24.10 29.83 -2.28
N LEU A 13 23.68 31.07 -1.99
CA LEU A 13 22.48 31.34 -1.21
C LEU A 13 21.18 30.93 -1.94
N ALA A 14 21.10 31.15 -3.26
CA ALA A 14 19.95 30.74 -4.06
C ALA A 14 19.82 29.20 -4.19
N ALA A 15 20.95 28.49 -4.31
CA ALA A 15 20.96 27.03 -4.33
C ALA A 15 20.60 26.41 -2.97
N GLY A 16 21.01 27.05 -1.87
CA GLY A 16 20.62 26.64 -0.51
C GLY A 16 19.11 26.79 -0.27
N LEU A 17 18.49 27.87 -0.79
CA LEU A 17 17.05 28.10 -0.63
C LEU A 17 16.19 27.06 -1.37
N LEU A 18 16.67 26.56 -2.52
CA LEU A 18 15.99 25.52 -3.32
C LEU A 18 16.02 24.14 -2.66
N LEU A 19 17.07 23.82 -1.88
CA LEU A 19 17.18 22.56 -1.13
C LEU A 19 16.25 22.51 0.09
N VAL A 20 15.96 23.66 0.72
CA VAL A 20 15.07 23.74 1.89
C VAL A 20 13.59 23.86 1.50
N ALA A 21 13.29 24.42 0.32
CA ALA A 21 11.92 24.57 -0.19
C ALA A 21 11.24 23.23 -0.59
N GLY A 22 11.99 22.13 -0.72
CA GLY A 22 11.46 20.82 -1.09
C GLY A 22 10.59 20.14 -0.03
N CYS A 23 10.74 20.51 1.25
CA CYS A 23 10.00 19.87 2.35
C CYS A 23 8.59 20.42 2.57
N LEU A 24 8.20 21.53 1.93
CA LEU A 24 6.88 22.15 2.16
C LEU A 24 5.77 21.66 1.21
N SER A 25 6.06 20.76 0.26
CA SER A 25 5.05 20.24 -0.68
C SER A 25 4.22 19.07 -0.12
N GLY A 26 4.50 18.60 1.10
CA GLY A 26 3.94 17.37 1.67
C GLY A 26 2.63 17.53 2.46
N ILE A 27 2.25 18.75 2.86
CA ILE A 27 1.05 18.98 3.67
C ILE A 27 -0.07 19.51 2.78
N ARG A 28 -0.60 18.65 1.91
CA ARG A 28 -1.94 18.92 1.36
C ARG A 28 -2.94 18.63 2.49
N PRO A 29 -3.84 19.58 2.85
CA PRO A 29 -4.91 19.27 3.77
C PRO A 29 -5.69 18.08 3.22
N ALA A 30 -5.83 17.04 4.05
CA ALA A 30 -6.69 15.92 3.79
C ALA A 30 -8.10 16.47 3.50
N LEU A 31 -8.52 16.46 2.23
CA LEU A 31 -9.91 16.70 1.86
C LEU A 31 -10.80 15.81 2.75
N PRO A 32 -12.00 16.24 3.18
CA PRO A 32 -12.92 15.35 3.88
C PRO A 32 -13.15 14.12 3.01
N HIS A 33 -12.68 12.97 3.48
CA HIS A 33 -12.72 11.72 2.74
C HIS A 33 -14.15 11.18 2.85
N SER A 34 -14.83 10.95 1.73
CA SER A 34 -16.09 10.21 1.76
C SER A 34 -15.85 8.82 2.35
N ASP A 35 -16.69 8.39 3.30
CA ASP A 35 -16.53 7.10 3.99
C ASP A 35 -16.49 5.90 3.04
N VAL A 36 -17.07 6.09 1.85
CA VAL A 36 -17.09 5.13 0.75
C VAL A 36 -16.31 5.72 -0.43
N SER A 37 -15.22 5.04 -0.78
CA SER A 37 -14.56 5.18 -2.07
C SER A 37 -15.46 4.47 -3.09
N GLY A 38 -16.24 5.23 -3.86
CA GLY A 38 -17.20 4.68 -4.82
C GLY A 38 -17.38 5.48 -6.11
N LEU A 39 -17.88 4.80 -7.13
CA LEU A 39 -18.19 5.32 -8.46
C LEU A 39 -19.66 5.04 -8.76
N LEU A 40 -20.44 6.11 -9.00
CA LEU A 40 -21.82 6.00 -9.47
C LEU A 40 -21.87 6.05 -10.99
N PHE A 41 -22.59 5.12 -11.61
CA PHE A 41 -22.73 5.05 -13.06
C PHE A 41 -24.10 4.50 -13.48
N SER A 42 -24.40 4.51 -14.79
CA SER A 42 -25.66 4.03 -15.34
C SER A 42 -25.71 2.48 -15.33
N PRO A 43 -26.83 1.84 -14.93
CA PRO A 43 -26.94 0.39 -14.89
C PRO A 43 -26.62 -0.31 -16.22
N THR A 44 -26.87 0.33 -17.36
CA THR A 44 -26.55 -0.19 -18.70
C THR A 44 -25.04 -0.39 -18.92
N SER A 45 -24.20 0.32 -18.16
CA SER A 45 -22.74 0.24 -18.26
C SER A 45 -22.10 -0.68 -17.21
N THR A 46 -22.89 -1.51 -16.53
CA THR A 46 -22.40 -2.40 -15.46
C THR A 46 -21.34 -3.38 -15.95
N ASP A 47 -21.57 -4.06 -17.07
CA ASP A 47 -20.61 -5.01 -17.63
C ASP A 47 -19.28 -4.34 -18.00
N PHE A 48 -19.35 -3.13 -18.57
CA PHE A 48 -18.16 -2.35 -18.91
C PHE A 48 -17.30 -2.05 -17.67
N TYR A 49 -17.92 -1.55 -16.59
CA TYR A 49 -17.17 -1.25 -15.36
C TYR A 49 -16.70 -2.49 -14.62
N TRP A 50 -17.44 -3.61 -14.73
CA TRP A 50 -17.05 -4.90 -14.17
C TRP A 50 -15.76 -5.42 -14.81
N GLU A 51 -15.72 -5.56 -16.14
CA GLU A 51 -14.53 -6.00 -16.87
C GLU A 51 -13.37 -5.03 -16.67
N ARG A 52 -13.68 -3.74 -16.62
CA ARG A 52 -12.69 -2.71 -16.33
C ARG A 52 -12.08 -2.87 -14.95
N ALA A 53 -12.87 -3.17 -13.93
CA ALA A 53 -12.38 -3.43 -12.58
C ALA A 53 -11.42 -4.62 -12.57
N VAL A 54 -11.78 -5.74 -13.20
CA VAL A 54 -10.91 -6.92 -13.33
C VAL A 54 -9.59 -6.56 -14.03
N MET A 55 -9.64 -5.79 -15.12
CA MET A 55 -8.43 -5.34 -15.83
C MET A 55 -7.54 -4.44 -14.96
N VAL A 56 -8.12 -3.49 -14.21
CA VAL A 56 -7.35 -2.63 -13.30
C VAL A 56 -6.68 -3.43 -12.20
N LEU A 57 -7.39 -4.39 -11.60
CA LEU A 57 -6.83 -5.26 -10.56
C LEU A 57 -5.64 -6.06 -11.10
N ASN A 58 -5.80 -6.71 -12.25
CA ASN A 58 -4.73 -7.48 -12.88
C ASN A 58 -3.54 -6.60 -13.29
N ARG A 59 -3.78 -5.37 -13.79
CA ARG A 59 -2.71 -4.41 -14.14
C ARG A 59 -1.90 -3.98 -12.93
N ASN A 60 -2.57 -3.79 -11.80
CA ASN A 60 -1.92 -3.51 -10.51
C ASN A 60 -1.42 -4.80 -9.83
N HIS A 61 -1.38 -5.91 -10.57
CA HIS A 61 -0.91 -7.23 -10.17
C HIS A 61 -1.67 -7.86 -8.98
N PHE A 62 -2.89 -7.43 -8.71
CA PHE A 62 -3.79 -8.11 -7.79
C PHE A 62 -4.44 -9.29 -8.50
N GLN A 63 -4.15 -10.51 -8.03
CA GLN A 63 -4.75 -11.73 -8.58
C GLN A 63 -6.18 -11.88 -8.07
N VAL A 64 -7.13 -12.07 -8.98
CA VAL A 64 -8.53 -12.31 -8.62
C VAL A 64 -8.69 -13.70 -8.03
N ALA A 65 -9.22 -13.78 -6.80
CA ALA A 65 -9.48 -15.02 -6.08
C ALA A 65 -10.90 -15.53 -6.35
N ARG A 66 -11.87 -14.62 -6.36
CA ARG A 66 -13.29 -14.90 -6.54
C ARG A 66 -13.92 -13.79 -7.36
N GLU A 67 -14.66 -14.19 -8.38
CA GLU A 67 -15.47 -13.30 -9.20
C GLU A 67 -16.91 -13.83 -9.19
N SER A 68 -17.86 -13.04 -8.68
CA SER A 68 -19.26 -13.43 -8.60
C SER A 68 -20.15 -12.31 -9.10
N ARG A 69 -20.59 -12.44 -10.36
CA ARG A 69 -21.49 -11.44 -10.99
C ARG A 69 -22.87 -11.37 -10.33
N LEU A 70 -23.34 -12.48 -9.77
CA LEU A 70 -24.64 -12.55 -9.08
C LEU A 70 -24.61 -11.79 -7.75
N GLU A 71 -23.53 -11.94 -6.98
CA GLU A 71 -23.35 -11.20 -5.71
C GLU A 71 -22.83 -9.77 -5.95
N GLY A 72 -22.33 -9.49 -7.15
CA GLY A 72 -21.72 -8.23 -7.50
C GLY A 72 -20.37 -8.02 -6.81
N ILE A 73 -19.63 -9.09 -6.47
CA ILE A 73 -18.39 -9.02 -5.70
C ILE A 73 -17.21 -9.58 -6.51
N ILE A 74 -16.08 -8.86 -6.48
CA ILE A 74 -14.78 -9.31 -6.94
C ILE A 74 -13.82 -9.23 -5.75
N GLU A 75 -13.24 -10.37 -5.37
CA GLU A 75 -12.26 -10.47 -4.30
C GLU A 75 -10.92 -10.92 -4.87
N THR A 76 -9.85 -10.35 -4.35
CA THR A 76 -8.48 -10.66 -4.74
C THR A 76 -7.78 -11.51 -3.67
N GLN A 77 -6.73 -12.20 -4.07
CA GLN A 77 -5.80 -12.81 -3.13
C GLN A 77 -5.04 -11.73 -2.37
N TYR A 78 -4.54 -12.06 -1.18
CA TYR A 78 -3.61 -11.18 -0.47
C TYR A 78 -2.34 -10.99 -1.30
N ARG A 79 -1.93 -9.74 -1.45
CA ARG A 79 -0.71 -9.36 -2.16
C ARG A 79 0.20 -8.58 -1.23
N ALA A 80 1.49 -8.94 -1.18
CA ALA A 80 2.50 -8.17 -0.48
C ALA A 80 2.66 -6.78 -1.13
N GLY A 81 2.79 -5.75 -0.30
CA GLY A 81 2.95 -4.38 -0.75
C GLY A 81 4.35 -4.12 -1.30
N SER A 82 4.43 -3.48 -2.47
CA SER A 82 5.73 -3.13 -3.05
C SER A 82 6.44 -2.03 -2.25
N GLY A 83 7.76 -2.15 -2.16
CA GLY A 83 8.64 -1.22 -1.44
C GLY A 83 9.06 0.01 -2.24
N ILE A 84 10.06 0.72 -1.72
CA ILE A 84 10.69 1.88 -2.39
C ILE A 84 11.53 1.41 -3.59
N LEU A 85 12.17 0.24 -3.47
CA LEU A 85 13.05 -0.32 -4.50
C LEU A 85 12.29 -0.92 -5.69
N GLU A 86 10.96 -0.93 -5.62
CA GLU A 86 10.08 -1.48 -6.65
C GLU A 86 9.14 -0.40 -7.21
N PRO A 87 9.68 0.69 -7.80
CA PRO A 87 8.88 1.81 -8.28
C PRO A 87 7.91 1.46 -9.43
N TRP A 88 8.16 0.37 -10.15
CA TRP A 88 7.33 -0.09 -11.27
C TRP A 88 6.02 -0.77 -10.85
N HIS A 89 5.89 -1.18 -9.59
CA HIS A 89 4.63 -1.73 -9.06
C HIS A 89 3.75 -0.63 -8.50
N SER A 90 2.51 -0.55 -8.95
CA SER A 90 1.55 0.51 -8.61
C SER A 90 0.59 0.18 -7.46
N ASP A 91 0.84 -0.92 -6.74
CA ASP A 91 0.04 -1.43 -5.62
C ASP A 91 0.27 -0.67 -4.29
N SER A 92 1.39 0.03 -4.15
CA SER A 92 1.69 0.92 -3.01
C SER A 92 1.64 2.39 -3.41
N VAL A 93 0.62 3.12 -2.95
CA VAL A 93 0.40 4.53 -3.31
C VAL A 93 1.13 5.48 -2.35
N GLY A 94 2.11 6.20 -2.89
CA GLY A 94 2.88 7.23 -2.19
C GLY A 94 4.12 6.71 -1.47
N LEU A 95 5.06 7.62 -1.19
CA LEU A 95 6.35 7.28 -0.59
C LEU A 95 6.21 6.69 0.82
N ALA A 96 5.32 7.24 1.64
CA ALA A 96 5.09 6.73 3.00
C ALA A 96 4.68 5.24 3.00
N SER A 97 3.71 4.86 2.16
CA SER A 97 3.24 3.47 2.05
C SER A 97 4.33 2.53 1.54
N ARG A 98 5.22 3.02 0.66
CA ARG A 98 6.37 2.26 0.14
C ARG A 98 7.46 2.08 1.17
N VAL A 99 7.79 3.13 1.92
CA VAL A 99 8.74 3.07 3.05
C VAL A 99 8.23 2.07 4.07
N GLU A 100 6.95 2.18 4.44
CA GLU A 100 6.33 1.26 5.39
C GLU A 100 6.39 -0.19 4.89
N SER A 101 6.06 -0.45 3.62
CA SER A 101 6.13 -1.80 3.05
C SER A 101 7.58 -2.31 2.85
N THR A 102 8.58 -1.41 2.88
CA THR A 102 10.01 -1.79 2.84
C THR A 102 10.52 -2.16 4.23
N LEU A 103 10.03 -1.47 5.27
CA LEU A 103 10.46 -1.68 6.65
C LEU A 103 9.69 -2.81 7.33
N GLN A 104 8.42 -3.00 6.94
CA GLN A 104 7.54 -4.01 7.51
C GLN A 104 6.81 -4.75 6.40
N SER A 105 6.75 -6.08 6.53
CA SER A 105 5.91 -6.92 5.69
C SER A 105 4.45 -6.53 5.86
N ILE A 106 3.87 -6.01 4.78
CA ILE A 106 2.48 -5.61 4.70
C ILE A 106 1.86 -6.32 3.51
N ARG A 107 0.63 -6.80 3.68
CA ARG A 107 -0.19 -7.33 2.59
C ARG A 107 -1.50 -6.59 2.47
N ARG A 108 -2.04 -6.53 1.26
CA ARG A 108 -3.30 -5.88 0.95
C ARG A 108 -4.22 -6.84 0.22
N ARG A 109 -5.52 -6.74 0.49
CA ARG A 109 -6.57 -7.41 -0.25
C ARG A 109 -7.56 -6.39 -0.75
N VAL A 110 -7.91 -6.48 -2.03
CA VAL A 110 -8.92 -5.62 -2.66
C VAL A 110 -10.23 -6.39 -2.80
N THR A 111 -11.31 -5.75 -2.39
CA THR A 111 -12.69 -6.18 -2.62
C THR A 111 -13.42 -5.09 -3.39
N VAL A 112 -13.90 -5.41 -4.58
CA VAL A 112 -14.77 -4.55 -5.38
C VAL A 112 -16.19 -5.06 -5.22
N SER A 113 -17.13 -4.17 -4.92
CA SER A 113 -18.55 -4.51 -4.83
C SER A 113 -19.37 -3.59 -5.72
N VAL A 114 -20.31 -4.15 -6.45
CA VAL A 114 -21.20 -3.47 -7.39
C VAL A 114 -22.63 -3.71 -6.93
N GLN A 115 -23.30 -2.65 -6.51
CA GLN A 115 -24.66 -2.72 -5.97
C GLN A 115 -25.57 -1.71 -6.68
N PRO A 116 -26.82 -2.08 -7.00
CA PRO A 116 -27.80 -1.10 -7.47
C PRO A 116 -28.10 -0.11 -6.33
N GLY A 117 -28.01 1.18 -6.61
CA GLY A 117 -28.33 2.24 -5.66
C GLY A 117 -29.74 2.80 -5.88
N ASP A 118 -30.26 3.49 -4.86
CA ASP A 118 -31.66 3.95 -4.81
C ASP A 118 -32.05 4.96 -5.90
N SER A 119 -31.06 5.62 -6.52
CA SER A 119 -31.27 6.67 -7.53
C SER A 119 -31.35 6.17 -8.97
N GLY A 120 -31.59 4.87 -9.18
CA GLY A 120 -31.55 4.24 -10.50
C GLY A 120 -30.14 4.21 -11.11
N LYS A 121 -29.11 4.39 -10.28
CA LYS A 121 -27.70 4.31 -10.62
C LYS A 121 -27.07 3.14 -9.89
N THR A 122 -26.08 2.52 -10.51
CA THR A 122 -25.28 1.48 -9.87
C THR A 122 -24.07 2.12 -9.18
N LEU A 123 -23.77 1.65 -7.97
CA LEU A 123 -22.59 2.03 -7.20
C LEU A 123 -21.56 0.91 -7.27
N LEU A 124 -20.36 1.22 -7.77
CA LEU A 124 -19.17 0.38 -7.61
C LEU A 124 -18.33 0.97 -6.49
N SER A 125 -18.11 0.22 -5.42
CA SER A 125 -17.22 0.58 -4.33
C SER A 125 -15.99 -0.32 -4.31
N VAL A 126 -14.85 0.28 -3.96
CA VAL A 126 -13.59 -0.43 -3.80
C VAL A 126 -13.17 -0.31 -2.34
N ARG A 127 -12.91 -1.46 -1.71
CA ARG A 127 -12.34 -1.56 -0.37
C ARG A 127 -10.98 -2.22 -0.46
N VAL A 128 -9.99 -1.62 0.18
CA VAL A 128 -8.65 -2.23 0.30
C VAL A 128 -8.36 -2.45 1.78
N ASP A 129 -8.33 -3.70 2.20
CA ASP A 129 -7.97 -4.08 3.56
C ASP A 129 -6.45 -4.31 3.62
N LYS A 130 -5.79 -3.68 4.60
CA LYS A 130 -4.35 -3.73 4.81
C LYS A 130 -4.05 -4.51 6.09
N GLU A 131 -3.14 -5.45 5.98
CA GLU A 131 -2.68 -6.29 7.10
C GLU A 131 -1.17 -6.17 7.24
N LEU A 132 -0.72 -6.12 8.49
CA LEU A 132 0.67 -6.05 8.90
C LEU A 132 1.08 -7.41 9.45
N GLU A 133 2.27 -7.87 9.07
CA GLU A 133 2.83 -9.10 9.61
C GLU A 133 3.31 -8.86 11.04
N ASP A 134 2.75 -9.60 12.00
CA ASP A 134 3.22 -9.68 13.38
C ASP A 134 4.02 -10.97 13.54
N VAL A 135 5.34 -10.84 13.62
CA VAL A 135 6.23 -11.99 13.75
C VAL A 135 6.61 -12.18 15.21
N PRO A 136 6.19 -13.27 15.87
CA PRO A 136 6.45 -13.47 17.28
C PRO A 136 7.94 -13.78 17.52
N GLY A 137 8.54 -13.01 18.43
CA GLY A 137 9.91 -13.19 18.89
C GLY A 137 10.90 -12.20 18.27
N LEU A 138 11.99 -11.93 19.00
CA LEU A 138 13.16 -11.29 18.41
C LEU A 138 13.66 -12.24 17.33
N ALA A 139 13.61 -11.82 16.06
CA ALA A 139 14.30 -12.53 15.01
C ALA A 139 15.77 -12.64 15.44
N ALA A 140 16.17 -13.81 15.94
CA ALA A 140 17.54 -14.10 16.37
C ALA A 140 18.49 -14.22 15.15
N ASN A 141 18.21 -13.47 14.08
CA ASN A 141 18.93 -13.40 12.83
C ASN A 141 20.12 -12.42 12.92
N TYR A 142 20.70 -12.27 14.11
CA TYR A 142 21.90 -11.48 14.36
C TYR A 142 22.94 -12.37 15.03
N GLU A 143 24.23 -12.05 14.89
CA GLU A 143 25.35 -12.94 15.26
C GLU A 143 25.34 -13.39 16.75
N GLY A 144 24.70 -12.62 17.64
CA GLY A 144 24.55 -12.95 19.06
C GLY A 144 23.21 -13.60 19.45
N GLY A 145 22.31 -13.87 18.50
CA GLY A 145 20.99 -14.46 18.77
C GLY A 145 21.03 -15.90 19.26
N ALA A 146 22.17 -16.58 19.07
CA ALA A 146 22.46 -17.91 19.58
C ALA A 146 23.31 -17.90 20.88
N THR A 147 23.56 -16.72 21.47
CA THR A 147 24.37 -16.60 22.69
C THR A 147 23.53 -16.93 23.92
N PHE A 148 23.95 -17.94 24.67
CA PHE A 148 23.35 -18.28 25.95
C PHE A 148 23.92 -17.39 27.06
N PRO A 149 23.09 -16.87 27.97
CA PRO A 149 23.59 -16.23 29.18
C PRO A 149 24.37 -17.25 30.02
N GLU A 150 25.55 -16.86 30.52
CA GLU A 150 26.43 -17.72 31.33
C GLU A 150 25.74 -18.26 32.60
N SER A 151 24.76 -17.53 33.13
CA SER A 151 23.95 -17.92 34.30
C SER A 151 22.81 -18.89 33.97
N THR A 152 22.56 -19.21 32.70
CA THR A 152 21.50 -20.13 32.30
C THR A 152 22.01 -21.55 32.41
N VAL A 153 21.36 -22.35 33.28
CA VAL A 153 21.66 -23.77 33.45
C VAL A 153 21.50 -24.46 32.09
N MET A 154 22.53 -25.17 31.63
CA MET A 154 22.50 -25.81 30.31
C MET A 154 21.34 -26.81 30.21
N SER A 155 20.27 -26.41 29.53
CA SER A 155 19.21 -27.33 29.12
C SER A 155 19.67 -28.01 27.84
N ARG A 156 19.89 -29.33 27.87
CA ARG A 156 20.18 -30.12 26.67
C ARG A 156 18.89 -30.34 25.87
N ASP A 157 18.37 -29.27 25.29
CA ASP A 157 17.36 -29.37 24.26
C ASP A 157 18.06 -29.58 22.92
N LEU A 158 18.04 -30.82 22.43
CA LEU A 158 18.61 -31.22 21.14
C LEU A 158 17.79 -30.71 19.95
N SER A 159 16.63 -30.09 20.21
CA SER A 159 15.71 -29.50 19.24
C SER A 159 15.67 -27.97 19.33
N GLN A 160 16.69 -27.35 19.89
CA GLN A 160 16.77 -25.89 19.92
C GLN A 160 16.88 -25.32 18.51
N VAL A 161 15.74 -24.97 17.94
CA VAL A 161 15.65 -24.19 16.71
C VAL A 161 16.12 -22.78 17.07
N VAL A 162 17.35 -22.45 16.71
CA VAL A 162 17.83 -21.07 16.69
C VAL A 162 17.09 -20.36 15.57
N GLY A 163 15.97 -19.70 15.88
CA GLY A 163 15.07 -19.10 14.89
C GLY A 163 13.75 -18.63 15.49
N GLN A 164 12.90 -18.04 14.64
CA GLN A 164 11.56 -17.60 15.04
C GLN A 164 10.75 -18.78 15.57
N THR A 165 10.33 -18.69 16.83
CA THR A 165 9.72 -19.80 17.58
C THR A 165 8.20 -19.88 17.42
N GLY A 166 7.58 -18.98 16.66
CA GLY A 166 6.13 -18.95 16.46
C GLY A 166 5.71 -18.65 15.02
N GLU A 167 4.50 -19.08 14.67
CA GLU A 167 3.89 -18.77 13.39
C GLU A 167 3.67 -17.26 13.23
N SER A 168 4.03 -16.73 12.06
CA SER A 168 3.71 -15.35 11.68
C SER A 168 2.19 -15.13 11.69
N ARG A 169 1.74 -14.08 12.36
CA ARG A 169 0.34 -13.65 12.38
C ARG A 169 0.15 -12.43 11.52
N TRP A 170 -1.06 -12.25 11.01
CA TRP A 170 -1.42 -11.06 10.24
C TRP A 170 -2.45 -10.25 11.00
N VAL A 171 -2.11 -9.00 11.28
CA VAL A 171 -2.95 -8.08 12.04
C VAL A 171 -3.55 -7.06 11.08
N SER A 172 -4.87 -6.93 11.07
CA SER A 172 -5.55 -5.92 10.26
C SER A 172 -5.29 -4.53 10.84
N ILE A 173 -4.73 -3.64 10.01
CA ILE A 173 -4.42 -2.26 10.38
C ILE A 173 -5.43 -1.25 9.81
N GLY A 174 -6.45 -1.75 9.10
CA GLY A 174 -7.54 -0.95 8.54
C GLY A 174 -7.47 -0.81 7.02
N ARG A 175 -8.10 0.25 6.51
CA ARG A 175 -8.31 0.44 5.06
C ARG A 175 -7.26 1.34 4.42
N ASP A 176 -6.73 0.94 3.26
CA ASP A 176 -5.82 1.77 2.47
C ASP A 176 -6.59 2.69 1.50
N ARG A 177 -6.98 3.86 2.01
CA ARG A 177 -7.80 4.84 1.27
C ARG A 177 -7.13 5.42 0.04
N LYS A 178 -5.80 5.57 0.06
CA LYS A 178 -5.06 6.13 -1.07
C LYS A 178 -5.11 5.16 -2.25
N LEU A 179 -4.93 3.86 -1.98
CA LEU A 179 -5.07 2.84 -3.00
C LEU A 179 -6.51 2.70 -3.48
N GLU A 180 -7.51 2.74 -2.58
CA GLU A 180 -8.93 2.73 -2.98
C GLU A 180 -9.24 3.85 -3.99
N GLN A 181 -8.81 5.08 -3.70
CA GLN A 181 -9.02 6.23 -4.58
C GLN A 181 -8.29 6.09 -5.91
N GLN A 182 -7.04 5.60 -5.89
CA GLN A 182 -6.27 5.36 -7.12
C GLN A 182 -6.97 4.33 -8.01
N LEU A 183 -7.36 3.17 -7.46
CA LEU A 183 -8.03 2.12 -8.21
C LEU A 183 -9.35 2.62 -8.82
N ILE A 184 -10.15 3.38 -8.07
CA ILE A 184 -11.39 3.98 -8.60
C ILE A 184 -11.11 4.98 -9.71
N SER A 185 -10.07 5.81 -9.54
CA SER A 185 -9.68 6.76 -10.58
C SER A 185 -9.31 6.00 -11.87
N GLU A 186 -8.53 4.93 -11.76
CA GLU A 186 -8.13 4.08 -12.89
C GLU A 186 -9.32 3.39 -13.53
N ILE A 187 -10.30 2.91 -12.75
CA ILE A 187 -11.54 2.29 -13.26
C ILE A 187 -12.38 3.34 -14.01
N ARG A 188 -12.47 4.56 -13.49
CA ARG A 188 -13.24 5.66 -14.09
C ARG A 188 -12.69 6.10 -15.45
N TYR A 189 -11.36 6.13 -15.62
CA TYR A 189 -10.78 6.60 -16.87
C TYR A 189 -11.03 5.62 -18.03
N ARG A 190 -11.74 6.09 -19.06
CA ARG A 190 -12.13 5.32 -20.25
C ARG A 190 -10.93 4.82 -21.07
N ARG A 191 -9.81 5.54 -21.06
CA ARG A 191 -8.61 5.19 -21.84
C ARG A 191 -7.53 4.72 -20.87
N LEU A 192 -7.33 3.41 -20.79
CA LEU A 192 -6.02 2.89 -20.38
C LEU A 192 -5.03 3.27 -21.49
N PRO A 193 -3.84 3.81 -21.17
CA PRO A 193 -2.77 3.88 -22.14
C PRO A 193 -2.37 2.48 -22.61
#